data_AF-A0A235IH84-F1
#
_entry.id   AF-A0A235IH84-F1
#
_cell.length_a   1.000
_cell.length_b   1.000
_cell.length_c   1.000
_cell.angle_alpha   90.00
_cell.angle_beta   90.00
_cell.angle_gamma   90.00
#
_symmetry.space_group_name_H-M   'P 1'
#
loop_
_entity.id
_entity.type
_entity.pdbx_description
1 polymer ?
#
loop_
_entity_poly.entity_id
_entity_poly.type
_entity_poly.pdbx_seq_one_letter_code
_entity_poly.pdbx_strand_id
1 'polypeptide(L)' 'MKKLTVRCSDEEYEVLVKYCHKKERSLNDIFREFIRSLTDK' A
#
# COMPACT_ATOMS: atom_id res chain seq x y z
N MET A 1 10.89 11.55 -8.98
CA MET A 1 10.11 10.49 -8.28
C MET A 1 10.78 9.15 -8.50
N LYS A 2 10.94 8.33 -7.45
CA LYS A 2 11.30 6.91 -7.60
C LYS A 2 10.01 6.09 -7.69
N LYS A 3 10.00 5.03 -8.51
CA LYS A 3 8.85 4.14 -8.69
C LYS A 3 9.12 2.82 -7.97
N LEU A 4 8.15 2.36 -7.18
CA LEU A 4 8.15 1.02 -6.60
C LEU A 4 7.23 0.12 -7.41
N THR A 5 7.62 -1.13 -7.57
CA THR A 5 6.79 -2.17 -8.18
C THR A 5 6.92 -3.40 -7.30
N VAL A 6 5.80 -3.87 -6.77
CA VAL A 6 5.74 -4.98 -5.83
C VAL A 6 5.13 -6.17 -6.56
N ARG A 7 5.71 -7.35 -6.36
CA ARG A 7 5.10 -8.60 -6.78
C ARG A 7 4.26 -9.12 -5.61
N CYS A 8 3.03 -9.50 -5.91
CA CYS A 8 2.12 -10.12 -4.97
C CYS A 8 1.23 -11.11 -5.73
N SER A 9 0.60 -12.03 -5.01
CA SER A 9 -0.44 -12.88 -5.58
C SER A 9 -1.72 -12.08 -5.86
N ASP A 10 -2.64 -12.67 -6.62
CA ASP A 10 -3.94 -12.07 -6.88
C ASP A 10 -4.74 -11.89 -5.58
N GLU A 11 -4.66 -12.87 -4.66
CA GLU A 11 -5.30 -12.82 -3.34
C GLU A 11 -4.78 -11.65 -2.49
N GLU A 12 -3.45 -11.47 -2.44
CA GLU A 12 -2.81 -10.35 -1.74
C GLU A 12 -3.23 -9.00 -2.34
N TYR A 13 -3.32 -8.93 -3.66
CA TYR A 13 -3.77 -7.73 -4.37
C TYR A 13 -5.22 -7.39 -4.02
N GLU A 14 -6.13 -8.37 -4.01
CA GLU A 14 -7.52 -8.15 -3.63
C GLU A 14 -7.68 -7.63 -2.21
N VAL A 15 -6.93 -8.21 -1.26
CA VAL A 15 -6.92 -7.77 0.14
C VAL A 15 -6.48 -6.31 0.22
N LEU A 16 -5.43 -5.95 -0.52
CA LEU A 16 -4.89 -4.59 -0.55
C LEU A 16 -5.88 -3.60 -1.18
N VAL A 17 -6.57 -3.97 -2.26
CA VAL A 17 -7.62 -3.16 -2.90
C VAL A 17 -8.79 -2.94 -1.94
N LYS A 18 -9.29 -3.99 -1.29
CA LYS A 18 -10.35 -3.89 -0.28
C LYS A 18 -9.96 -2.95 0.87
N TYR A 19 -8.71 -3.02 1.32
CA TYR A 19 -8.18 -2.11 2.35
C TYR A 19 -8.15 -0.65 1.88
N CYS A 20 -7.69 -0.39 0.65
CA CYS A 20 -7.67 0.94 0.05
C CYS A 20 -9.08 1.55 -0.03
N HIS A 21 -10.06 0.78 -0.50
CA HIS A 21 -11.46 1.23 -0.55
C HIS A 21 -12.03 1.55 0.82
N LYS A 22 -11.78 0.69 1.82
CA LYS A 22 -12.25 0.91 3.20
C LYS A 22 -11.68 2.20 3.82
N LYS A 23 -10.47 2.59 3.42
CA LYS A 23 -9.78 3.79 3.93
C LYS A 23 -9.98 5.03 3.06
N GLU A 24 -10.70 4.92 1.93
CA GLU A 24 -10.85 5.97 0.92
C GLU A 24 -9.50 6.56 0.48
N ARG A 25 -8.47 5.70 0.36
CA ARG A 25 -7.09 6.09 0.03
C ARG A 25 -6.57 5.33 -1.17
N SER A 26 -5.65 5.96 -1.90
CA SER A 26 -4.98 5.29 -3.02
C SER A 26 -3.93 4.29 -2.52
N LEU A 27 -3.62 3.30 -3.35
CA LEU A 27 -2.53 2.34 -3.13
C LEU A 27 -1.21 3.05 -2.75
N ASN A 28 -0.91 4.16 -3.43
CA ASN A 28 0.28 4.96 -3.19
C ASN A 28 0.27 5.62 -1.81
N ASP A 29 -0.89 6.08 -1.35
CA ASP A 29 -1.01 6.71 -0.02
C ASP A 29 -0.84 5.67 1.08
N ILE A 30 -1.41 4.48 0.91
CA ILE A 30 -1.23 3.35 1.83
C ILE A 30 0.25 2.94 1.89
N PHE A 31 0.93 2.78 0.75
CA PHE A 31 2.36 2.46 0.75
C PHE A 31 3.22 3.58 1.34
N ARG A 32 2.88 4.85 1.11
CA ARG A 32 3.58 5.99 1.73
C ARG A 32 3.40 6.01 3.24
N GLU A 33 2.18 5.76 3.72
CA GLU A 33 1.88 5.66 5.14
C GLU A 33 2.64 4.50 5.78
N PHE A 34 2.66 3.34 5.13
CA PHE A 34 3.47 2.20 5.56
C PHE A 34 4.96 2.57 5.62
N ILE A 35 5.54 3.12 4.55
CA ILE A 35 6.94 3.56 4.53
C ILE A 35 7.22 4.58 5.65
N ARG A 36 6.29 5.51 5.93
CA ARG A 36 6.41 6.47 7.04
C ARG A 36 6.30 5.82 8.41
N SER A 37 5.52 4.75 8.54
CA SER A 37 5.48 3.97 9.79
C SER A 37 6.77 3.18 10.04
N LEU A 38 7.54 2.88 8.98
CA LEU A 38 8.88 2.29 9.14
C LEU A 38 9.88 3.29 9.74
N THR A 39 9.56 4.59 9.78
CA THR A 39 10.46 5.65 10.25
C THR A 39 10.43 5.94 11.75
N ASP A 40 9.79 5.11 12.60
CA ASP A 40 9.86 5.29 14.06
C ASP A 40 10.47 4.08 14.81
N LYS A 41 11.79 3.88 14.62
CA LYS A 41 12.83 3.71 15.67
C LYS A 41 14.23 3.64 15.06
#